data_AF-A0A059KJX9-F1
#
_entry.id   AF-A0A059KJX9-F1
#
_cell.length_a   1.000
_cell.length_b   1.000
_cell.length_c   1.000
_cell.angle_alpha   90.00
_cell.angle_beta   90.00
_cell.angle_gamma   90.00
#
_symmetry.space_group_name_H-M   'P 1'
#
loop_
_entity.id
_entity.type
_entity.pdbx_description
1 polymer ?
#
loop_
_entity_poly.entity_id
_entity_poly.type
_entity_poly.pdbx_seq_one_letter_code
_entity_poly.pdbx_strand_id
1 'polypeptide(L)' 'MIRLGVLDLVGLCGVCAYVVAHFLVQVRHESPRSRRIVALNVVGPLCVLVSLIGAFNISSFFSQSLWLLLTLTGWWKSRR' A
#
# COMPACT_ATOMS: atom_id res chain seq x y z
N MET A 1 -23.71 -15.15 -0.08
CA MET A 1 -22.78 -15.22 -1.22
C MET A 1 -21.96 -13.93 -1.24
N ILE A 2 -20.64 -14.02 -1.19
CA ILE A 2 -19.75 -12.86 -1.37
C ILE A 2 -19.86 -12.43 -2.84
N ARG A 3 -20.23 -11.18 -3.11
CA ARG A 3 -20.19 -10.60 -4.45
C ARG A 3 -19.00 -9.64 -4.49
N LEU A 4 -17.98 -9.96 -5.27
CA LEU A 4 -16.82 -9.11 -5.45
C LEU A 4 -17.09 -8.10 -6.56
N GLY A 5 -17.09 -6.82 -6.20
CA GLY A 5 -17.09 -5.72 -7.15
C GLY A 5 -15.69 -5.43 -7.70
N VAL A 6 -15.62 -4.64 -8.76
CA VAL A 6 -14.34 -4.18 -9.33
C VAL A 6 -13.51 -3.44 -8.28
N LEU A 7 -14.14 -2.63 -7.43
CA LEU A 7 -13.46 -1.90 -6.36
C LEU A 7 -12.89 -2.83 -5.28
N ASP A 8 -13.58 -3.94 -4.96
CA ASP A 8 -13.07 -4.94 -4.01
C ASP A 8 -11.81 -5.63 -4.58
N LEU A 9 -11.82 -5.95 -5.88
CA LEU A 9 -10.65 -6.52 -6.55
C LEU A 9 -9.48 -5.54 -6.58
N VAL A 10 -9.73 -4.26 -6.84
CA VAL A 10 -8.70 -3.21 -6.75
C VAL A 10 -8.13 -3.12 -5.33
N GLY A 11 -9.00 -3.15 -4.31
CA GLY A 11 -8.59 -3.15 -2.91
C GLY A 11 -7.73 -4.36 -2.55
N LEU A 12 -8.13 -5.57 -2.97
CA LEU A 12 -7.39 -6.81 -2.77
C LEU A 12 -6.02 -6.79 -3.46
N CYS A 13 -5.94 -6.32 -4.70
CA CYS A 13 -4.67 -6.12 -5.40
C CYS A 13 -3.76 -5.16 -4.63
N GLY A 14 -4.33 -4.07 -4.10
CA GLY A 14 -3.62 -3.12 -3.26
C GLY A 14 -3.08 -3.75 -1.97
N VAL A 15 -3.91 -4.57 -1.32
CA VAL A 15 -3.53 -5.34 -0.12
C VAL A 15 -2.36 -6.28 -0.43
N CYS A 16 -2.45 -7.07 -1.51
CA CYS A 16 -1.38 -7.95 -1.93
C CYS A 16 -0.07 -7.19 -2.19
N ALA A 17 -0.13 -6.05 -2.89
CA ALA A 17 1.06 -5.25 -3.18
C ALA A 17 1.76 -4.72 -1.91
N TYR A 18 1.00 -4.15 -0.96
CA TYR A 18 1.61 -3.63 0.28
C TYR A 18 2.12 -4.77 1.19
N VAL A 19 1.43 -5.92 1.25
CA VAL A 19 1.90 -7.10 2.00
C VAL A 19 3.19 -7.66 1.39
N VAL A 20 3.29 -7.74 0.06
CA VAL A 20 4.53 -8.14 -0.62
C VAL A 20 5.66 -7.16 -0.30
N ALA A 21 5.39 -5.86 -0.28
CA ALA A 21 6.40 -4.87 0.14
C ALA A 21 6.90 -5.14 1.56
N HIS A 22 6.00 -5.43 2.50
CA HIS A 22 6.36 -5.81 3.87
C HIS A 22 7.14 -7.10 3.94
N PHE A 23 6.76 -8.13 3.18
CA PHE A 23 7.50 -9.38 3.10
C PHE A 23 8.94 -9.16 2.64
N LEU A 24 9.14 -8.36 1.59
CA LEU A 24 10.49 -8.05 1.08
C LEU A 24 11.34 -7.33 2.14
N VAL A 25 10.76 -6.38 2.88
CA VAL A 25 11.50 -5.65 3.92
C VAL A 25 11.75 -6.52 5.16
N GLN A 26 10.72 -7.18 5.68
CA GLN A 26 10.77 -7.85 6.98
C GLN A 26 11.37 -9.26 6.91
N VAL A 27 11.03 -10.03 5.88
CA VAL A 27 11.45 -11.44 5.76
C VAL A 27 12.68 -11.56 4.88
N ARG A 28 12.76 -10.79 3.79
CA ARG A 28 13.90 -10.83 2.87
C ARG A 28 14.99 -9.82 3.23
N HIS A 29 14.78 -9.00 4.27
CA HIS A 29 15.71 -7.97 4.74
C HIS A 29 16.19 -7.02 3.62
N GLU A 30 15.36 -6.83 2.58
CA GLU A 30 15.68 -5.91 1.51
C GLU A 30 15.57 -4.46 1.98
N SER A 31 16.41 -3.59 1.41
CA SER A 31 16.40 -2.17 1.78
C SER A 31 15.02 -1.55 1.52
N PRO A 32 14.36 -0.93 2.52
CA PRO A 32 13.07 -0.28 2.34
C PRO A 32 13.13 0.91 1.37
N ARG A 33 14.33 1.35 1.01
CA ARG A 33 14.59 2.43 0.03
C ARG A 33 14.72 1.92 -1.41
N SER A 34 14.69 0.60 -1.62
CA SER A 34 14.70 0.00 -2.95
C SER A 34 13.54 0.53 -3.78
N ARG A 35 13.79 0.89 -5.05
CA ARG A 35 12.77 1.45 -5.95
C ARG A 35 11.54 0.54 -6.07
N ARG A 36 11.74 -0.78 -6.05
CA ARG A 36 10.65 -1.77 -6.15
C ARG A 36 9.75 -1.76 -4.91
N ILE A 37 10.35 -1.72 -3.72
CA ILE A 37 9.61 -1.67 -2.45
C ILE A 37 8.86 -0.36 -2.30
N VAL A 38 9.49 0.77 -2.65
CA VAL A 38 8.83 2.07 -2.65
C VAL A 38 7.65 2.08 -3.63
N ALA A 39 7.81 1.52 -4.83
CA ALA A 39 6.72 1.43 -5.81
C ALA A 39 5.54 0.60 -5.27
N LEU A 40 5.81 -0.56 -4.67
CA LEU A 40 4.77 -1.41 -4.06
C LEU A 40 4.07 -0.71 -2.88
N ASN A 41 4.83 -0.03 -2.01
CA ASN A 41 4.30 0.74 -0.88
C ASN A 41 3.62 2.06 -1.28
N VAL A 42 3.66 2.45 -2.55
CA VAL A 42 2.88 3.58 -3.09
C VAL A 42 1.65 3.06 -3.81
N VAL A 43 1.82 2.14 -4.75
CA VAL A 43 0.72 1.59 -5.56
C VAL A 43 -0.28 0.83 -4.68
N GLY A 44 0.20 0.02 -3.73
CA GLY A 44 -0.64 -0.76 -2.83
C GLY A 44 -1.65 0.11 -2.07
N PRO A 45 -1.19 1.08 -1.26
CA PRO A 45 -2.07 1.99 -0.54
C PRO A 45 -2.99 2.82 -1.44
N LEU A 46 -2.53 3.27 -2.61
CA LEU A 46 -3.39 4.00 -3.55
C LEU A 46 -4.56 3.13 -4.04
N CYS A 47 -4.32 1.86 -4.38
CA CYS A 47 -5.37 0.93 -4.75
C CYS A 47 -6.37 0.69 -3.61
N VAL A 48 -5.89 0.53 -2.38
CA VAL A 48 -6.77 0.38 -1.20
C VAL A 48 -7.60 1.66 -1.01
N LEU A 49 -7.00 2.85 -1.08
CA LEU A 49 -7.72 4.12 -0.95
C LEU A 49 -8.80 4.29 -2.04
N VAL A 50 -8.53 3.87 -3.28
CA VAL A 50 -9.53 3.86 -4.37
C VAL A 50 -10.69 2.90 -4.07
N SER A 51 -10.41 1.72 -3.50
CA SER A 51 -11.48 0.77 -3.14
C SER A 51 -12.45 1.33 -2.09
N LEU A 52 -11.98 2.23 -1.21
CA LEU A 52 -12.80 2.83 -0.17
C LEU A 52 -13.89 3.77 -0.71
N ILE A 53 -13.84 4.13 -2.00
CA ILE A 53 -14.93 4.87 -2.66
C ILE A 53 -16.22 4.02 -2.71
N GLY A 54 -16.09 2.70 -2.86
CA GLY A 54 -17.23 1.78 -2.94
C GLY A 54 -17.79 1.40 -1.57
N ALA A 55 -16.92 1.28 -0.57
CA ALA A 55 -17.30 0.97 0.81
C ALA A 55 -16.29 1.63 1.77
N PHE A 56 -16.67 2.77 2.34
CA PHE A 56 -15.75 3.55 3.15
C PHE A 56 -15.44 2.89 4.49
N ASN A 57 -14.16 2.84 4.84
CA ASN A 57 -13.65 2.35 6.11
C ASN A 57 -12.61 3.33 6.64
N ILE A 58 -12.94 4.02 7.75
CA ILE A 58 -12.11 5.09 8.30
C ILE A 58 -10.76 4.59 8.79
N SER A 59 -10.70 3.40 9.39
CA SER A 59 -9.45 2.79 9.88
C SER A 59 -8.49 2.46 8.74
N SER A 60 -9.02 1.92 7.64
CA SER A 60 -8.25 1.63 6.43
C SER A 60 -7.79 2.92 5.76
N PHE A 61 -8.65 3.93 5.69
CA PHE A 61 -8.29 5.24 5.13
C PHE A 61 -7.09 5.85 5.86
N PHE A 62 -7.14 5.94 7.20
CA PHE A 62 -6.05 6.51 7.98
C PHE A 62 -4.78 5.67 7.90
N SER A 63 -4.87 4.35 8.07
CA SER A 63 -3.69 3.47 8.01
C SER A 63 -2.97 3.55 6.67
N GLN A 64 -3.71 3.48 5.56
CA GLN A 64 -3.12 3.56 4.21
C GLN A 64 -2.55 4.95 3.90
N SER A 65 -3.24 6.02 4.32
CA SER A 65 -2.75 7.39 4.14
C SER A 65 -1.45 7.65 4.93
N LEU A 66 -1.40 7.24 6.19
CA LEU A 66 -0.21 7.37 7.02
C LEU A 66 0.95 6.55 6.48
N TRP A 67 0.69 5.31 6.06
CA TRP A 67 1.72 4.45 5.47
C TRP A 67 2.28 5.02 4.17
N LEU A 68 1.41 5.56 3.32
CA LEU A 68 1.81 6.25 2.08
C LEU A 68 2.69 7.47 2.39
N LEU A 69 2.31 8.31 3.37
CA LEU A 69 3.11 9.46 3.81
C LEU A 69 4.49 9.04 4.34
N LEU A 70 4.56 7.99 5.16
CA LEU A 70 5.84 7.47 5.68
C LEU A 70 6.73 6.95 4.54
N THR A 71 6.15 6.27 3.55
CA THR A 71 6.87 5.79 2.37
C THR A 71 7.44 6.95 1.55
N LEU A 72 6.63 7.98 1.28
CA LEU A 72 7.05 9.15 0.50
C LEU A 72 8.12 9.97 1.22
N THR A 73 7.95 10.22 2.52
CA THR A 73 8.93 10.95 3.34
C THR A 73 10.25 10.20 3.46
N GLY A 74 10.20 8.87 3.69
CA GLY A 74 11.38 8.01 3.73
C GLY A 74 12.14 8.00 2.40
N TRP A 75 11.42 7.96 1.28
CA TRP A 75 12.01 8.00 -0.05
C TRP A 75 12.64 9.36 -0.38
N TRP A 76 11.97 10.47 -0.07
CA TRP A 76 12.49 11.81 -0.32
C TRP A 76 13.76 12.09 0.49
N LYS A 77 13.79 11.71 1.77
CA LYS A 77 14.96 11.86 2.63
C LYS A 77 16.16 11.03 2.14
N SER A 78 15.93 9.89 1.48
CA SER A 78 17.02 9.08 0.91
C SER A 78 17.65 9.69 -0.35
N ARG A 79 17.02 10.69 -0.98
CA ARG A 79 17.53 11.38 -2.17
C ARG A 79 18.26 12.68 -1.86
N ARG A 80 18.18 13.16 -0.61
CA ARG A 80 18.99 14.27 -0.08
C ARG A 80 20.22 13.70 0.60
#